data_AF-A0A2W0H574-F1
#
_entry.id   AF-A0A2W0H574-F1
#
_cell.length_a   1.000
_cell.length_b   1.000
_cell.length_c   1.000
_cell.angle_alpha   90.00
_cell.angle_beta   90.00
_cell.angle_gamma   90.00
#
_symmetry.space_group_name_H-M   'P 1'
#
loop_
_entity.id
_entity.type
_entity.pdbx_description
1 polymer ?
#
loop_
_entity_poly.entity_id
_entity_poly.type
_entity_poly.pdbx_seq_one_letter_code
_entity_poly.pdbx_strand_id
1 'polypeptide(L)'
;MTIRELQSHISGREKGRGKNASFLKLMEEVGELAEVIRRNHRLKTNQSIKGTVEEELYDVLRSVVALANAYDIDLEKCRKLKERYQDRRWK
;
A
#
# COMPACT_ATOMS: atom_id res chain seq x y z
N MET A 1 1.61 -10.93 -10.10
CA MET A 1 2.32 -10.69 -8.84
C MET A 1 1.37 -10.97 -7.68
N THR A 2 1.75 -11.83 -6.74
CA THR A 2 1.00 -12.08 -5.49
C THR A 2 1.28 -10.99 -4.45
N ILE A 3 0.48 -10.90 -3.38
CA ILE A 3 0.76 -9.94 -2.29
C ILE A 3 2.12 -10.25 -1.66
N ARG A 4 2.46 -11.53 -1.50
CA ARG A 4 3.75 -11.96 -0.96
C ARG A 4 4.93 -11.56 -1.86
N GLU A 5 4.77 -11.66 -3.17
CA GLU A 5 5.78 -11.19 -4.14
C GLU A 5 5.96 -9.66 -4.05
N LEU A 6 4.86 -8.91 -3.90
CA LEU A 6 4.90 -7.46 -3.68
C LEU A 6 5.63 -7.11 -2.37
N GLN A 7 5.33 -7.80 -1.27
CA GLN A 7 6.02 -7.64 0.02
C GLN A 7 7.52 -7.90 -0.12
N SER A 8 7.91 -8.96 -0.83
CA SER A 8 9.30 -9.33 -1.07
C SER A 8 10.03 -8.28 -1.91
N HIS A 9 9.39 -7.80 -2.98
CA HIS A 9 9.96 -6.77 -3.86
C HIS A 9 10.19 -5.43 -3.11
N ILE A 10 9.25 -5.02 -2.26
CA ILE A 10 9.36 -3.79 -1.48
C ILE A 10 10.39 -3.94 -0.34
N SER A 11 10.49 -5.13 0.28
CA SER A 11 11.43 -5.39 1.37
C SER A 11 12.89 -5.14 1.00
N GLY A 12 13.26 -5.33 -0.27
CA GLY A 12 14.62 -5.10 -0.76
C GLY A 12 15.01 -3.61 -0.79
N ARG A 13 14.03 -2.71 -1.04
CA ARG A 13 14.24 -1.26 -1.11
C ARG A 13 14.07 -0.56 0.24
N GLU A 14 13.30 -1.15 1.14
CA GLU A 14 12.85 -0.54 2.41
C GLU A 14 13.41 -1.23 3.66
N LYS A 15 14.40 -2.11 3.48
CA LYS A 15 15.00 -2.92 4.55
C LYS A 15 15.59 -2.01 5.63
N GLY A 16 15.01 -2.06 6.83
CA GLY A 16 15.47 -1.29 8.00
C GLY A 16 14.67 -0.03 8.32
N ARG A 17 13.64 0.33 7.52
CA ARG A 17 12.70 1.39 7.92
C ARG A 17 11.89 0.92 9.14
N GLY A 18 12.06 1.61 10.27
CA GLY A 18 11.37 1.28 11.52
C GLY A 18 9.84 1.44 11.43
N LYS A 19 9.11 0.86 12.39
CA LYS A 19 7.64 0.90 12.46
C LYS A 19 7.08 2.33 12.43
N ASN A 20 7.68 3.23 13.23
CA ASN A 20 7.24 4.63 13.30
C ASN A 20 7.49 5.37 11.98
N ALA A 21 8.67 5.18 11.37
CA ALA A 21 8.98 5.80 10.08
C ALA A 21 8.05 5.29 8.97
N SER A 22 7.72 4.01 8.97
CA SER A 22 6.76 3.42 8.03
C SER A 22 5.34 3.97 8.23
N PHE A 23 4.91 4.16 9.47
CA PHE A 23 3.61 4.75 9.78
C PHE A 23 3.53 6.22 9.37
N LEU A 24 4.57 7.01 9.66
CA LEU A 24 4.63 8.41 9.25
C LEU A 24 4.59 8.54 7.72
N LYS A 25 5.35 7.70 6.99
CA LYS A 25 5.33 7.71 5.53
C LYS A 25 3.96 7.33 4.98
N LEU A 26 3.27 6.34 5.57
CA LEU A 26 1.89 6.04 5.21
C LEU A 26 0.96 7.25 5.37
N MET A 27 1.09 8.00 6.46
CA MET A 27 0.26 9.19 6.68
C MET A 27 0.55 10.31 5.70
N GLU A 28 1.81 10.47 5.30
CA GLU A 28 2.25 11.39 4.24
C GLU A 28 1.59 11.05 2.90
N GLU A 29 1.72 9.80 2.42
CA GLU A 29 1.12 9.41 1.12
C GLU A 29 -0.41 9.52 1.13
N VAL A 30 -1.06 9.28 2.28
CA VAL A 30 -2.52 9.48 2.40
C VAL A 30 -2.90 10.96 2.26
N GLY A 31 -2.06 11.87 2.75
CA GLY A 31 -2.24 13.31 2.57
C GLY A 31 -2.08 13.73 1.10
N GLU A 32 -1.03 13.24 0.44
CA GLU A 32 -0.79 13.49 -0.99
C GLU A 32 -1.94 12.92 -1.85
N LEU A 33 -2.39 11.70 -1.55
CA LEU A 33 -3.57 11.09 -2.18
C LEU A 33 -4.82 11.97 -2.02
N ALA A 34 -5.06 12.50 -0.82
CA ALA A 34 -6.20 13.39 -0.58
C ALA A 34 -6.11 14.68 -1.42
N GLU A 35 -4.91 15.24 -1.56
CA GLU A 35 -4.67 16.43 -2.39
C GLU A 35 -4.96 16.17 -3.88
N VAL A 36 -4.45 15.07 -4.44
CA VAL A 36 -4.65 14.74 -5.86
C VAL A 36 -6.09 14.32 -6.18
N ILE A 37 -6.77 13.62 -5.26
CA ILE A 37 -8.20 13.30 -5.39
C ILE A 37 -9.01 14.58 -5.42
N ARG A 38 -8.75 15.53 -4.51
CA ARG A 38 -9.43 16.83 -4.49
C ARG A 38 -9.24 17.61 -5.80
N ARG A 39 -8.08 17.48 -6.44
CA ARG A 39 -7.79 18.08 -7.75
C ARG A 39 -8.32 17.25 -8.93
N ASN A 40 -8.78 16.02 -8.69
CA ASN A 40 -9.18 15.04 -9.71
C ASN A 40 -8.12 14.88 -10.82
N HIS A 41 -6.84 14.89 -10.44
CA HIS A 41 -5.75 14.79 -11.40
C HIS A 41 -5.49 13.32 -11.77
N ARG A 42 -6.01 12.91 -12.93
CA ARG A 42 -5.92 11.53 -13.42
C ARG A 42 -4.81 11.38 -14.45
N LEU A 43 -4.19 10.21 -14.46
CA LEU A 43 -3.27 9.80 -15.51
C LEU A 43 -3.93 9.88 -16.89
N LYS A 44 -3.28 10.59 -17.82
CA LYS A 44 -3.68 10.65 -19.23
C LYS A 44 -2.66 9.91 -20.09
N THR A 45 -3.10 9.42 -21.23
CA THR A 45 -2.25 8.73 -22.21
C THR A 45 -1.04 9.60 -22.57
N ASN A 46 0.16 9.01 -22.53
CA ASN A 46 1.45 9.65 -22.81
C ASN A 46 1.89 10.75 -21.81
N GLN A 47 1.32 10.80 -20.61
CA GLN A 47 1.80 11.67 -19.54
C GLN A 47 2.55 10.90 -18.45
N SER A 48 3.38 11.63 -17.69
CA SER A 48 4.00 11.09 -16.48
C SER A 48 2.93 10.71 -15.46
N ILE A 49 3.18 9.67 -14.68
CA ILE A 49 2.32 9.29 -13.55
C ILE A 49 2.43 10.29 -12.39
N LYS A 50 3.42 11.18 -12.42
CA LYS A 50 3.72 12.09 -11.31
C LYS A 50 2.57 13.05 -10.99
N GLY A 51 2.17 13.13 -9.72
CA GLY A 51 1.10 13.97 -9.19
C GLY A 51 -0.30 13.51 -9.60
N THR A 52 -0.47 12.23 -9.93
CA THR A 52 -1.76 11.65 -10.32
C THR A 52 -2.35 10.78 -9.21
N VAL A 53 -3.68 10.62 -9.22
CA VAL A 53 -4.36 9.70 -8.31
C VAL A 53 -3.80 8.27 -8.41
N GLU A 54 -3.39 7.85 -9.61
CA GLU A 54 -2.79 6.54 -9.85
C GLU A 54 -1.44 6.34 -9.15
N GLU A 55 -0.58 7.36 -9.11
CA GLU A 55 0.69 7.32 -8.36
C GLU A 55 0.41 7.23 -6.86
N GLU A 56 -0.39 8.14 -6.33
CA GLU A 56 -0.59 8.25 -4.88
C GLU A 56 -1.32 7.03 -4.31
N LEU A 57 -2.24 6.41 -5.07
CA LEU A 57 -2.83 5.13 -4.68
C LEU A 57 -1.77 4.02 -4.55
N TYR A 58 -0.81 4.00 -5.46
CA TYR A 58 0.27 3.03 -5.42
C TYR A 58 1.25 3.31 -4.28
N ASP A 59 1.54 4.58 -4.00
CA ASP A 59 2.41 4.95 -2.88
C ASP A 59 1.78 4.64 -1.52
N VAL A 60 0.47 4.85 -1.36
CA VAL A 60 -0.28 4.36 -0.19
C VAL A 60 -0.17 2.83 -0.07
N LEU A 61 -0.40 2.09 -1.15
CA LEU A 61 -0.27 0.62 -1.14
C LEU A 61 1.15 0.19 -0.74
N ARG A 62 2.18 0.84 -1.30
CA ARG A 62 3.58 0.55 -0.99
C ARG A 62 3.89 0.81 0.48
N SER A 63 3.37 1.89 1.04
CA SER A 63 3.55 2.25 2.45
C SER A 63 2.83 1.30 3.41
N VAL A 64 1.64 0.80 3.05
CA VAL A 64 0.95 -0.27 3.80
C VAL A 64 1.79 -1.54 3.81
N VAL A 65 2.35 -1.93 2.66
CA VAL A 65 3.23 -3.10 2.55
C VAL A 65 4.52 -2.92 3.37
N ALA A 66 5.14 -1.75 3.30
CA ALA A 66 6.33 -1.44 4.10
C ALA A 66 6.03 -1.51 5.59
N LEU A 67 4.88 -0.99 6.03
CA LEU A 67 4.43 -1.09 7.41
C LEU A 67 4.21 -2.54 7.82
N ALA A 68 3.54 -3.35 7.00
CA ALA A 68 3.36 -4.78 7.28
C ALA A 68 4.71 -5.50 7.42
N ASN A 69 5.67 -5.22 6.55
CA ASN A 69 7.02 -5.77 6.64
C ASN A 69 7.74 -5.33 7.93
N ALA A 70 7.59 -4.06 8.37
CA ALA A 70 8.16 -3.56 9.62
C ALA A 70 7.57 -4.22 10.88
N TYR A 71 6.36 -4.78 10.77
CA TYR A 71 5.71 -5.58 11.82
C TYR A 71 5.91 -7.10 11.64
N ASP A 72 6.64 -7.54 10.60
CA ASP A 72 6.79 -8.96 10.23
C ASP A 72 5.44 -9.66 9.98
N ILE A 73 4.52 -8.95 9.31
CA ILE A 73 3.18 -9.44 8.99
C ILE A 73 3.14 -10.00 7.56
N ASP A 74 2.69 -11.25 7.42
CA ASP A 74 2.36 -11.87 6.13
C ASP A 74 0.94 -11.47 5.69
N LEU A 75 0.84 -10.53 4.75
CA LEU A 75 -0.43 -10.01 4.25
C LEU A 75 -1.22 -11.06 3.44
N GLU A 76 -0.53 -11.99 2.76
CA GLU A 76 -1.18 -13.08 2.02
C GLU A 76 -1.88 -14.04 2.99
N LYS A 77 -1.23 -14.35 4.12
CA LYS A 77 -1.85 -15.11 5.21
C LYS A 77 -3.02 -14.36 5.84
N CYS A 78 -2.88 -13.04 6.07
CA CYS A 78 -3.97 -12.20 6.59
C CYS A 78 -5.19 -12.20 5.65
N ARG A 79 -4.99 -12.07 4.34
CA ARG A 79 -6.06 -12.15 3.33
C ARG A 79 -6.83 -13.46 3.45
N LYS A 80 -6.13 -14.60 3.40
CA LYS A 80 -6.73 -15.95 3.51
C LYS A 80 -7.51 -16.15 4.82
N LEU A 81 -6.99 -15.63 5.94
CA LEU A 81 -7.68 -15.71 7.23
C LEU A 81 -8.97 -14.88 7.24
N LYS A 82 -8.94 -13.68 6.64
CA LYS A 82 -10.07 -12.76 6.62
C LYS A 82 -11.20 -13.23 5.70
N GLU A 83 -10.86 -13.79 4.54
CA GLU A 83 -11.83 -14.43 3.63
C GLU A 83 -12.53 -15.60 4.30
N ARG A 84 -11.78 -16.53 4.91
CA ARG A 84 -12.37 -17.65 5.68
C ARG A 84 -13.26 -17.19 6.84
N TYR A 85 -12.95 -16.05 7.46
CA TYR A 85 -13.80 -15.49 8.50
C TYR A 85 -15.12 -14.94 7.94
N GLN A 86 -15.08 -14.27 6.78
CA GLN A 86 -16.29 -13.78 6.12
C GLN A 86 -17.18 -14.96 5.68
N ASP A 87 -16.63 -16.01 5.07
CA ASP A 87 -17.40 -17.19 4.63
C ASP A 87 -18.13 -17.89 5.79
N ARG A 88 -17.61 -17.81 7.01
CA ARG A 88 -18.24 -18.37 8.22
C ARG A 88 -19.31 -17.47 8.83
N ARG A 89 -19.28 -16.17 8.54
CA ARG A 89 -20.25 -15.20 9.06
C ARG A 89 -21.50 -15.11 8.20
N TRP A 90 -21.40 -15.53 6.94
CA TRP A 90 -22.50 -15.56 5.97
C TRP A 90 -23.00 -16.98 5.66
N LYS A 91 -22.71 -17.93 6.56
CA LYS A 91 -23.33 -19.27 6.63
C LYS A 91 -24.14 -19.35 7.92
#